data_AF-A0A1Q7ZKK3-F1
#
_entry.id   AF-A0A1Q7ZKK3-F1
#
_cell.length_a   1.000
_cell.length_b   1.000
_cell.length_c   1.000
_cell.angle_alpha   90.00
_cell.angle_beta   90.00
_cell.angle_gamma   90.00
#
_symmetry.space_group_name_H-M   'P 1'
#
loop_
_entity.id
_entity.type
_entity.pdbx_description
1 polymer ?
#
loop_
_entity_poly.entity_id
_entity_poly.type
_entity_poly.pdbx_seq_one_letter_code
_entity_poly.pdbx_strand_id
1 'polypeptide(L)'
;MLTAESMTRQILLWPTLVLAGTILTLTTILVGNSASGYGFPFPWKTGGCPPPGIAISVTCLLAIGYDWLGFGLDVLIYTLVGYGLVLGRIKYQARRRVL
;
A
#
# COMPACT_ATOMS: atom_id res chain seq x y z
N MET A 1 -14.77 -19.79 -23.01
CA MET A 1 -15.99 -19.01 -22.75
C MET A 1 -16.00 -18.63 -21.27
N LEU A 2 -15.82 -17.34 -20.94
CA LEU A 2 -15.87 -16.85 -19.56
C LEU A 2 -17.32 -16.90 -19.09
N THR A 3 -17.67 -17.72 -18.10
CA THR A 3 -19.02 -17.75 -17.53
C THR A 3 -19.31 -16.41 -16.86
N ALA A 4 -20.54 -15.91 -17.02
CA ALA A 4 -20.94 -14.56 -16.60
C ALA A 4 -20.57 -14.26 -15.13
N GLU A 5 -20.69 -15.23 -14.23
CA GLU A 5 -20.29 -15.10 -12.81
C GLU A 5 -18.80 -14.76 -12.60
N SER A 6 -17.90 -15.29 -13.45
CA SER A 6 -16.46 -15.03 -13.37
C SER A 6 -16.11 -13.60 -13.77
N MET A 7 -16.87 -12.99 -14.70
CA MET A 7 -16.69 -11.59 -15.07
C MET A 7 -17.23 -10.66 -13.99
N THR A 8 -18.41 -10.93 -13.45
CA THR A 8 -19.03 -10.09 -12.40
C THR A 8 -18.15 -10.03 -11.15
N ARG A 9 -17.57 -11.16 -10.75
CA ARG A 9 -16.67 -11.23 -9.60
C ARG A 9 -15.37 -10.45 -9.81
N GLN A 10 -14.79 -10.48 -11.02
CA GLN A 10 -13.61 -9.68 -11.34
C GLN A 10 -13.93 -8.18 -11.42
N ILE A 11 -15.06 -7.82 -12.03
CA ILE A 11 -15.52 -6.42 -12.14
C ILE A 11 -15.83 -5.82 -10.76
N LEU A 12 -16.27 -6.62 -9.78
CA LEU A 12 -16.48 -6.14 -8.42
C LEU A 12 -15.18 -6.07 -7.61
N LEU A 13 -14.32 -7.09 -7.71
CA LEU A 13 -13.09 -7.20 -6.90
C LEU A 13 -12.08 -6.08 -7.17
N TRP A 14 -11.89 -5.68 -8.43
CA TRP A 14 -10.91 -4.67 -8.79
C TRP A 14 -11.25 -3.28 -8.23
N PRO A 15 -12.46 -2.74 -8.42
CA PRO A 15 -12.88 -1.48 -7.78
C PRO A 15 -12.83 -1.55 -6.26
N THR A 16 -13.22 -2.66 -5.64
CA THR A 16 -13.15 -2.78 -4.17
C THR A 16 -11.71 -2.79 -3.67
N LEU A 17 -10.78 -3.43 -4.38
CA LEU A 17 -9.34 -3.39 -4.07
C LEU A 17 -8.75 -2.00 -4.25
N VAL A 18 -9.13 -1.30 -5.32
CA VAL A 18 -8.69 0.09 -5.55
C VAL A 18 -9.24 0.99 -4.46
N LEU A 19 -10.52 0.85 -4.10
CA LEU A 19 -11.17 1.65 -3.06
C LEU A 19 -10.59 1.36 -1.67
N ALA A 20 -10.34 0.09 -1.34
CA ALA A 20 -9.67 -0.27 -0.09
C ALA A 20 -8.24 0.28 -0.05
N GLY A 21 -7.50 0.19 -1.17
CA GLY A 21 -6.17 0.77 -1.32
C GLY A 21 -6.15 2.29 -1.16
N THR A 22 -7.10 3.01 -1.78
CA THR A 22 -7.20 4.47 -1.64
C THR A 22 -7.63 4.91 -0.25
N ILE A 23 -8.54 4.19 0.41
CA ILE A 23 -8.91 4.48 1.80
C ILE A 23 -7.69 4.27 2.71
N LEU A 24 -6.95 3.17 2.55
CA LEU A 24 -5.75 2.88 3.34
C LEU A 24 -4.66 3.96 3.15
N THR A 25 -4.41 4.39 1.92
CA THR A 25 -3.43 5.45 1.64
C THR A 25 -3.91 6.82 2.11
N LEU A 26 -5.20 7.16 1.99
CA LEU A 26 -5.71 8.41 2.55
C LEU A 26 -5.63 8.42 4.08
N THR A 27 -5.94 7.30 4.74
CA THR A 27 -5.86 7.22 6.20
C THR A 27 -4.44 7.43 6.71
N THR A 28 -3.41 7.00 5.98
CA THR A 28 -2.02 7.21 6.41
C THR A 28 -1.54 8.62 6.18
N ILE A 29 -2.10 9.33 5.20
CA ILE A 29 -1.86 10.76 4.98
C ILE A 29 -2.59 11.61 6.03
N LEU A 30 -3.84 11.26 6.38
CA LEU A 30 -4.64 12.02 7.37
C LEU A 30 -4.24 11.75 8.82
N VAL A 31 -3.82 10.53 9.16
CA VAL A 31 -3.37 10.17 10.53
C VAL A 31 -1.90 10.55 10.75
N GLY A 32 -1.17 10.89 9.70
CA GLY A 32 0.18 11.44 9.76
C GLY A 32 0.19 12.92 10.19
N ASN A 33 -0.18 13.21 11.44
CA ASN A 33 0.19 14.45 12.09
C ASN A 33 1.72 14.52 12.13
N SER A 34 2.34 15.70 12.12
CA SER A 34 3.80 15.83 12.26
C SER A 34 4.36 15.18 13.54
N ALA A 35 3.47 14.85 14.50
CA ALA A 35 3.73 14.09 15.72
C ALA A 35 3.45 12.57 15.65
N SER A 36 2.71 12.07 14.65
CA SER A 36 2.32 10.66 14.50
C SER A 36 2.84 10.11 13.18
N GLY A 37 3.75 9.12 13.23
CA GLY A 37 4.50 8.65 12.07
C GLY A 37 3.68 8.25 10.84
N TYR A 38 4.31 8.39 9.67
CA TYR A 38 3.86 7.97 8.35
C TYR A 38 4.34 6.54 8.03
N GLY A 39 3.58 5.83 7.20
CA GLY A 39 3.89 4.47 6.77
C GLY A 39 2.64 3.60 6.73
N PHE A 40 2.62 2.58 5.88
CA PHE A 40 1.51 1.65 5.77
C PHE A 40 2.00 0.28 5.30
N PRO A 41 1.59 -0.82 5.94
CA PRO A 41 0.68 -0.91 7.10
C PRO A 41 1.25 -0.45 8.44
N PHE A 42 2.57 -0.40 8.63
CA PHE A 42 3.19 0.05 9.87
C PHE A 42 3.70 1.49 9.73
N PRO A 43 3.49 2.37 10.73
CA PRO A 43 4.09 3.70 10.73
C PRO A 43 5.59 3.56 11.00
N TRP A 44 6.43 3.80 9.99
CA TRP A 44 7.88 3.62 10.08
C TRP A 44 8.70 4.89 9.85
N LYS A 45 8.06 6.02 9.55
CA LYS A 45 8.73 7.30 9.34
C LYS A 45 8.12 8.37 10.25
N THR A 46 8.90 8.99 11.11
CA THR A 46 8.44 10.11 11.94
C THR A 46 8.96 11.42 11.39
N GLY A 47 8.15 12.48 11.50
CA GLY A 47 8.56 13.85 11.19
C GLY A 47 8.57 14.22 9.70
N GLY A 48 8.81 15.52 9.46
CA GLY A 48 8.63 16.21 8.19
C GLY A 48 7.71 17.42 8.40
N CYS A 49 8.23 18.61 8.13
CA CYS A 49 7.43 19.84 8.18
C CYS A 49 6.15 19.72 7.29
N PRO A 50 5.04 20.37 7.66
CA PRO A 50 3.78 20.39 6.91
C PRO A 50 3.93 21.01 5.49
N PRO A 51 2.90 20.94 4.60
CA PRO A 51 3.02 20.96 3.13
C PRO A 51 3.53 22.30 2.53
N PRO A 52 3.85 22.35 1.20
CA PRO A 52 4.92 23.17 0.64
C PRO A 52 4.62 24.67 0.67
N GLY A 53 5.62 25.46 1.07
CA GLY A 53 5.55 26.93 1.08
C GLY A 53 6.34 27.62 2.20
N ILE A 54 6.82 26.86 3.20
CA ILE A 54 7.53 27.41 4.36
C ILE A 54 8.91 26.75 4.42
N ALA A 55 9.95 27.57 4.49
CA ALA A 55 11.35 27.17 4.39
C ALA A 55 11.69 25.97 5.28
N ILE A 56 12.38 24.98 4.69
CA ILE A 56 12.87 23.79 5.40
C ILE A 56 13.97 24.25 6.36
N SER A 57 13.65 24.39 7.65
CA SER A 57 14.67 24.67 8.66
C SER A 57 15.48 23.40 8.94
N VAL A 58 16.76 23.55 9.27
CA VAL A 58 17.64 22.45 9.73
C VAL A 58 17.02 21.64 10.88
N THR A 59 16.23 22.28 11.74
CA THR A 59 15.47 21.64 12.81
C THR A 59 14.41 20.66 12.32
N CYS A 60 13.83 20.86 11.13
CA CYS A 60 12.87 19.93 10.54
C CYS A 60 13.55 18.70 9.90
N LEU A 61 14.80 18.84 9.45
CA LEU A 61 15.57 17.73 8.89
C LEU A 61 16.08 16.78 10.00
N LEU A 62 16.44 17.35 11.16
CA LEU A 62 16.85 16.57 12.35
C LEU A 62 15.68 15.84 13.03
N ALA A 63 14.43 16.25 12.78
CA ALA A 63 13.24 15.60 13.34
C ALA A 63 12.78 14.36 12.56
N ILE A 64 13.48 14.00 11.47
CA ILE A 64 13.14 12.83 10.66
C ILE A 64 13.73 11.58 11.33
N GLY A 65 12.84 10.69 11.76
CA GLY A 65 13.19 9.38 12.29
C GLY A 65 12.70 8.26 11.38
N TYR A 66 13.42 7.15 11.37
CA TYR A 66 13.03 5.94 10.65
C TYR A 66 13.03 4.75 11.62
N ASP A 67 11.91 4.05 11.71
CA ASP A 67 11.84 2.71 12.26
C ASP A 67 12.10 1.70 11.14
N TRP A 68 13.34 1.25 11.06
CA TRP A 68 13.78 0.28 10.06
C TRP A 68 13.08 -1.07 10.18
N LEU A 69 12.59 -1.44 11.38
CA LEU A 69 11.85 -2.67 11.59
C LEU A 69 10.46 -2.58 10.95
N GLY A 70 9.70 -1.52 11.25
CA GLY A 70 8.41 -1.25 10.63
C GLY A 70 8.52 -1.15 9.10
N PHE A 71 9.56 -0.47 8.59
CA PHE A 71 9.84 -0.41 7.16
C PHE A 71 10.09 -1.81 6.55
N GLY A 72 10.92 -2.62 7.22
CA GLY A 72 11.22 -3.98 6.77
C GLY A 72 9.98 -4.87 6.72
N LEU A 73 9.09 -4.76 7.70
CA LEU A 73 7.82 -5.48 7.74
C LEU A 73 6.89 -5.06 6.60
N ASP A 74 6.77 -3.77 6.32
CA ASP A 74 6.00 -3.26 5.17
C ASP A 74 6.55 -3.84 3.86
N VAL A 75 7.87 -3.79 3.65
CA VAL A 75 8.53 -4.34 2.46
C VAL A 75 8.23 -5.84 2.29
N LEU A 76 8.30 -6.62 3.37
CA LEU A 76 7.96 -8.04 3.35
C LEU A 76 6.50 -8.26 2.97
N ILE A 77 5.57 -7.50 3.55
CA ILE A 77 4.14 -7.60 3.24
C ILE A 77 3.88 -7.31 1.76
N TYR A 78 4.41 -6.20 1.24
CA TYR A 78 4.22 -5.87 -0.18
C TYR A 78 4.83 -6.91 -1.11
N THR A 79 5.99 -7.48 -0.74
CA THR A 79 6.64 -8.53 -1.51
C THR A 79 5.78 -9.80 -1.55
N LEU A 80 5.23 -10.22 -0.40
CA LEU A 80 4.35 -11.38 -0.30
C LEU A 80 3.05 -11.19 -1.10
N VAL A 81 2.43 -10.01 -0.99
CA VAL A 81 1.22 -9.67 -1.75
C VAL A 81 1.50 -9.68 -3.25
N GLY A 82 2.57 -9.02 -3.69
CA GLY A 82 2.98 -8.98 -5.09
C GLY A 82 3.27 -10.38 -5.65
N TYR A 83 4.04 -11.18 -4.92
CA TYR A 83 4.34 -12.55 -5.29
C TYR A 83 3.08 -13.42 -5.37
N GLY A 84 2.19 -13.32 -4.36
CA GLY A 84 0.92 -14.04 -4.32
C GLY A 84 0.02 -13.73 -5.51
N LEU A 85 -0.05 -12.47 -5.93
CA LEU A 85 -0.80 -12.04 -7.12
C LEU A 85 -0.23 -12.64 -8.41
N VAL A 86 1.10 -12.61 -8.57
CA VAL A 86 1.77 -13.20 -9.74
C VAL A 86 1.54 -14.70 -9.80
N LEU A 87 1.74 -15.41 -8.68
CA LEU A 87 1.53 -16.84 -8.60
C LEU A 87 0.07 -17.23 -8.85
N GLY A 88 -0.87 -16.48 -8.28
CA GLY A 88 -2.30 -16.65 -8.50
C GLY A 88 -2.67 -16.49 -9.98
N ARG A 89 -2.12 -15.48 -10.65
CA ARG A 89 -2.33 -15.25 -12.10
C ARG A 89 -1.81 -16.41 -12.92
N ILE A 90 -0.60 -16.90 -12.64
CA ILE A 90 0.00 -18.03 -13.36
C ILE A 90 -0.86 -19.28 -13.21
N LYS A 91 -1.26 -19.62 -11.97
CA LYS A 91 -2.13 -20.78 -11.70
C LYS A 91 -3.49 -20.66 -12.39
N TYR A 92 -4.08 -19.47 -12.38
CA TYR A 92 -5.35 -19.21 -13.05
C TYR A 92 -5.26 -19.39 -14.57
N GLN A 93 -4.20 -18.87 -15.20
CA GLN A 93 -3.95 -19.04 -16.63
C GLN A 93 -3.71 -20.51 -16.98
N ALA A 94 -2.94 -21.23 -16.17
CA ALA A 94 -2.69 -22.66 -16.38
C ALA A 94 -4.02 -23.46 -16.37
N ARG A 95 -4.90 -23.21 -15.39
CA ARG A 95 -6.21 -23.87 -15.33
C ARG A 95 -7.11 -23.57 -16.54
N ARG A 96 -6.97 -22.39 -17.13
CA ARG A 96 -7.72 -21.98 -18.33
C ARG A 96 -7.17 -22.50 -19.65
N ARG A 97 -5.94 -23.01 -19.67
CA ARG A 97 -5.34 -23.60 -20.88
C ARG A 97 -5.62 -25.11 -20.97
N VAL A 98 -6.02 -25.73 -19.87
CA VAL A 98 -6.33 -27.17 -19.76
C VAL A 98 -7.82 -27.45 -19.95
N LEU A 99 -8.68 -26.44 -19.78
CA LEU A 99 -10.12 -26.43 -20.09
C LEU A 99 -10.38 -25.75 -21.42
#